data_AF-A0AA97DAF2-F1
#
_entry.id   AF-A0AA97DAF2-F1
#
_cell.length_a   1.000
_cell.length_b   1.000
_cell.length_c   1.000
_cell.angle_alpha   90.00
_cell.angle_beta   90.00
_cell.angle_gamma   90.00
#
_symmetry.space_group_name_H-M   'P 1'
#
loop_
_entity.id
_entity.type
_entity.pdbx_description
1 polymer ?
#
loop_
_entity_poly.entity_id
_entity_poly.type
_entity_poly.pdbx_seq_one_letter_code
_entity_poly.pdbx_strand_id
1 'polypeptide(L)'
;MKKKKLLFVGALAVASVMCMSLSTAFAQPTSLDPNEYLSQEIIIKNNSSTSSSTEYMEKETGVKVSYPKTLLINGQKNHLYPSFPDNKKALEVASAKYNSFLTLLAKKYHLNPLSLENYKSYKSVLQPYLAASLPSDLGGDSNRNISGKIYSTLSLCENSEKNNECLNMAMKMNTQLKQGIYPKISMLVQYMPYDSPVVLHCPHNHTNGGLL
;
A
#
# COMPACT_ATOMS: atom_id res chain seq x y z
N MET A 1 53.87 -67.57 34.18
CA MET A 1 54.74 -66.65 33.38
C MET A 1 53.96 -65.39 33.03
N LYS A 2 54.55 -64.19 33.29
CA LYS A 2 54.22 -62.84 32.77
C LYS A 2 52.81 -62.27 33.06
N LYS A 3 52.64 -61.46 34.13
CA LYS A 3 52.61 -59.97 34.17
C LYS A 3 51.60 -59.32 33.18
N LYS A 4 50.59 -58.59 33.69
CA LYS A 4 50.54 -57.10 33.76
C LYS A 4 49.16 -56.58 34.21
N LYS A 5 49.19 -55.49 34.99
CA LYS A 5 48.09 -54.60 35.40
C LYS A 5 47.45 -53.91 34.19
N LEU A 6 46.16 -53.57 34.25
CA LEU A 6 45.53 -52.43 33.57
C LEU A 6 44.23 -52.10 34.34
N LEU A 7 44.17 -51.01 35.12
CA LEU A 7 43.69 -49.66 34.77
C LEU A 7 42.16 -49.53 34.66
N PHE A 8 41.58 -48.89 35.67
CA PHE A 8 40.33 -48.12 35.61
C PHE A 8 40.44 -47.04 34.54
N VAL A 9 39.44 -46.91 33.64
CA VAL A 9 38.84 -45.63 33.20
C VAL A 9 37.44 -45.92 32.66
N GLY A 10 36.48 -45.08 33.03
CA GLY A 10 35.04 -45.30 32.86
C GLY A 10 34.45 -45.16 31.45
N ALA A 11 33.16 -45.50 31.39
CA ALA A 11 32.27 -45.21 30.27
C ALA A 11 30.84 -44.98 30.82
N LEU A 12 30.52 -43.76 31.22
CA LEU A 12 29.13 -43.30 31.21
C LEU A 12 28.95 -42.50 29.93
N ALA A 13 28.41 -43.15 28.90
CA ALA A 13 27.99 -42.47 27.68
C ALA A 13 26.74 -41.64 28.00
N VAL A 14 26.92 -40.35 28.30
CA VAL A 14 25.81 -39.40 28.25
C VAL A 14 25.63 -39.05 26.78
N ALA A 15 24.62 -39.63 26.16
CA ALA A 15 24.16 -39.21 24.84
C ALA A 15 23.58 -37.79 24.99
N SER A 16 24.41 -36.78 24.74
CA SER A 16 23.90 -35.44 24.46
C SER A 16 23.22 -35.50 23.09
N VAL A 17 21.89 -35.62 23.08
CA VAL A 17 21.08 -35.23 21.93
C VAL A 17 21.28 -33.72 21.79
N MET A 18 22.30 -33.32 21.02
CA MET A 18 22.32 -31.97 20.47
C MET A 18 21.16 -31.91 19.49
N CYS A 19 20.04 -31.38 19.95
CA CYS A 19 19.10 -30.72 19.06
C CYS A 19 19.88 -29.60 18.37
N MET A 20 20.48 -29.91 17.23
CA MET A 20 20.85 -28.88 16.27
C MET A 20 19.53 -28.27 15.83
N SER A 21 19.12 -27.23 16.55
CA SER A 21 18.27 -26.21 15.97
C SER A 21 19.03 -25.73 14.75
N LEU A 22 18.65 -26.22 13.56
CA LEU A 22 18.86 -25.48 12.33
C LEU A 22 18.08 -24.18 12.53
N SER A 23 18.74 -23.21 13.17
CA SER A 23 18.46 -21.81 12.98
C SER A 23 18.77 -21.57 11.51
N THR A 24 17.76 -21.79 10.67
CA THR A 24 17.63 -21.05 9.43
C THR A 24 17.63 -19.59 9.85
N ALA A 25 18.82 -19.01 9.87
CA ALA A 25 18.96 -17.57 9.81
C ALA A 25 18.19 -17.16 8.56
N PHE A 26 16.95 -16.70 8.75
CA PHE A 26 16.30 -15.88 7.74
C PHE A 26 17.25 -14.71 7.57
N ALA A 27 18.06 -14.76 6.53
CA ALA A 27 18.75 -13.58 6.04
C ALA A 27 17.64 -12.53 5.92
N GLN A 28 17.69 -11.49 6.75
CA GLN A 28 16.89 -10.31 6.48
C GLN A 28 17.27 -9.90 5.06
N PRO A 29 16.32 -9.75 4.13
CA PRO A 29 16.64 -9.36 2.78
C PRO A 29 17.42 -8.05 2.84
N THR A 30 18.71 -8.15 2.51
CA THR A 30 19.58 -7.01 2.21
C THR A 30 18.87 -6.18 1.16
N SER A 31 18.93 -4.85 1.33
CA SER A 31 18.33 -3.82 0.46
C SER A 31 18.11 -4.30 -0.99
N LEU A 32 16.85 -4.30 -1.43
CA LEU A 32 16.49 -4.60 -2.82
C LEU A 32 17.10 -3.57 -3.77
N ASP A 33 17.83 -4.00 -4.79
CA ASP A 33 18.22 -3.12 -5.90
C ASP A 33 16.98 -2.91 -6.79
N PRO A 34 16.57 -1.68 -7.15
CA PRO A 34 15.48 -1.44 -8.12
C PRO A 34 15.68 -2.09 -9.49
N ASN A 35 16.93 -2.36 -9.85
CA ASN A 35 17.30 -3.09 -11.07
C ASN A 35 17.29 -4.60 -10.88
N GLU A 36 17.01 -5.07 -9.66
CA GLU A 36 16.88 -6.48 -9.37
C GLU A 36 15.71 -7.09 -10.14
N TYR A 37 15.97 -8.28 -10.63
CA TYR A 37 14.99 -9.10 -11.30
C TYR A 37 14.16 -9.84 -10.27
N LEU A 38 12.85 -9.93 -10.50
CA LEU A 38 11.96 -10.73 -9.67
C LEU A 38 12.42 -12.20 -9.73
N SER A 39 12.87 -12.75 -8.61
CA SER A 39 13.39 -14.10 -8.51
C SER A 39 12.36 -15.13 -8.00
N GLN A 40 11.25 -14.66 -7.45
CA GLN A 40 10.16 -15.47 -6.88
C GLN A 40 8.81 -14.84 -7.19
N GLU A 41 7.75 -15.66 -7.22
CA GLU A 41 6.39 -15.13 -7.41
C GLU A 41 6.02 -14.14 -6.29
N ILE A 42 5.40 -13.03 -6.69
CA ILE A 42 4.81 -12.06 -5.78
C ILE A 42 3.59 -12.70 -5.13
N ILE A 43 3.60 -12.84 -3.81
CA ILE A 43 2.47 -13.41 -3.07
C ILE A 43 1.48 -12.30 -2.74
N ILE A 44 0.26 -12.42 -3.24
CA ILE A 44 -0.83 -11.47 -2.97
C ILE A 44 -1.67 -12.01 -1.82
N LYS A 45 -1.67 -11.32 -0.69
CA LYS A 45 -2.52 -11.65 0.46
C LYS A 45 -3.67 -10.68 0.59
N ASN A 46 -4.89 -11.21 0.71
CA ASN A 46 -6.04 -10.41 1.12
C ASN A 46 -5.80 -9.90 2.54
N ASN A 47 -6.10 -8.63 2.74
CA ASN A 47 -5.95 -7.97 4.02
C ASN A 47 -7.15 -7.03 4.25
N SER A 48 -7.48 -6.75 5.49
CA SER A 48 -8.33 -5.61 5.85
C SER A 48 -7.74 -4.99 7.11
N SER A 49 -6.42 -4.81 7.10
CA SER A 49 -5.70 -4.24 8.22
C SER A 49 -6.00 -2.76 8.30
N THR A 50 -6.24 -2.31 9.51
CA THR A 50 -6.33 -0.90 9.87
C THR A 50 -5.02 -0.45 10.50
N SER A 51 -4.75 0.84 10.40
CA SER A 51 -3.72 1.55 11.15
C SER A 51 -4.36 2.80 11.78
N SER A 52 -3.64 3.48 12.66
CA SER A 52 -4.06 4.76 13.22
C SER A 52 -4.42 5.78 12.12
N SER A 53 -3.70 5.76 10.99
CA SER A 53 -3.99 6.60 9.83
C SER A 53 -5.32 6.25 9.17
N THR A 54 -5.63 4.97 8.97
CA THR A 54 -6.91 4.58 8.36
C THR A 54 -8.09 4.80 9.29
N GLU A 55 -7.89 4.65 10.61
CA GLU A 55 -8.90 4.97 11.63
C GLU A 55 -9.22 6.47 11.64
N TYR A 56 -8.20 7.32 11.53
CA TYR A 56 -8.39 8.76 11.36
C TYR A 56 -9.18 9.08 10.08
N MET A 57 -8.81 8.46 8.94
CA MET A 57 -9.52 8.65 7.68
C MET A 57 -10.98 8.17 7.76
N GLU A 58 -11.24 7.04 8.41
CA GLU A 58 -12.58 6.52 8.64
C GLU A 58 -13.41 7.49 9.48
N LYS A 59 -12.83 8.07 10.54
CA LYS A 59 -13.51 9.08 11.36
C LYS A 59 -13.87 10.34 10.56
N GLU A 60 -12.96 10.80 9.69
CA GLU A 60 -13.19 11.99 8.86
C GLU A 60 -14.25 11.77 7.78
N THR A 61 -14.20 10.61 7.13
CA THR A 61 -15.07 10.26 5.99
C THR A 61 -16.41 9.68 6.45
N GLY A 62 -16.47 9.05 7.62
CA GLY A 62 -17.61 8.28 8.11
C GLY A 62 -17.78 6.92 7.42
N VAL A 63 -16.74 6.44 6.72
CA VAL A 63 -16.78 5.22 5.91
C VAL A 63 -15.52 4.41 6.21
N LYS A 64 -15.66 3.09 6.32
CA LYS A 64 -14.52 2.21 6.59
C LYS A 64 -13.40 2.40 5.56
N VAL A 65 -12.19 2.66 6.04
CA VAL A 65 -10.96 2.74 5.23
C VAL A 65 -10.01 1.65 5.71
N SER A 66 -9.40 0.91 4.78
CA SER A 66 -8.43 -0.12 5.15
C SER A 66 -7.42 -0.35 4.03
N TYR A 67 -6.35 -1.07 4.35
CA TYR A 67 -5.43 -1.60 3.35
C TYR A 67 -5.99 -2.93 2.79
N PRO A 68 -6.44 -2.98 1.52
CA PRO A 68 -7.22 -4.12 1.03
C PRO A 68 -6.38 -5.36 0.76
N LYS A 69 -5.09 -5.19 0.46
CA LYS A 69 -4.16 -6.30 0.16
C LYS A 69 -2.74 -5.94 0.56
N THR A 70 -1.92 -6.97 0.66
CA THR A 70 -0.48 -6.87 0.89
C THR A 70 0.26 -7.75 -0.11
N LEU A 71 1.27 -7.18 -0.76
CA LEU A 71 2.17 -7.89 -1.67
C LEU A 71 3.42 -8.31 -0.90
N LEU A 72 3.78 -9.59 -0.94
CA LEU A 72 5.09 -10.05 -0.49
C LEU A 72 6.01 -10.15 -1.70
N ILE A 73 7.06 -9.32 -1.68
CA ILE A 73 8.05 -9.22 -2.75
C ILE A 73 9.41 -9.46 -2.08
N ASN A 74 10.13 -10.52 -2.48
CA ASN A 74 11.41 -10.94 -1.91
C ASN A 74 11.40 -10.95 -0.36
N GLY A 75 10.33 -11.48 0.24
CA GLY A 75 10.16 -11.56 1.70
C GLY A 75 9.68 -10.28 2.39
N GLN A 76 9.63 -9.13 1.70
CA GLN A 76 9.14 -7.88 2.26
C GLN A 76 7.64 -7.71 2.06
N LYS A 77 6.92 -7.29 3.12
CA LYS A 77 5.49 -6.98 3.08
C LYS A 77 5.28 -5.55 2.60
N ASN A 78 4.48 -5.37 1.56
CA ASN A 78 4.15 -4.07 1.00
C ASN A 78 2.64 -3.90 0.94
N HIS A 79 2.11 -2.94 1.70
CA HIS A 79 0.68 -2.64 1.67
C HIS A 79 0.34 -1.93 0.36
N LEU A 80 -0.86 -2.19 -0.17
CA LEU A 80 -1.43 -1.36 -1.22
C LEU A 80 -1.87 0.02 -0.67
N TYR A 81 -2.44 0.89 -1.49
CA TYR A 81 -2.98 2.15 -0.99
C TYR A 81 -4.19 1.90 -0.08
N PRO A 82 -4.38 2.69 0.99
CA PRO A 82 -5.62 2.65 1.74
C PRO A 82 -6.78 3.09 0.84
N SER A 83 -7.89 2.37 0.89
CA SER A 83 -9.05 2.66 0.04
C SER A 83 -10.34 2.29 0.74
N PHE A 84 -11.47 2.74 0.16
CA PHE A 84 -12.77 2.25 0.57
C PHE A 84 -12.99 0.82 0.05
N PRO A 85 -13.72 -0.02 0.79
CA PRO A 85 -14.18 -1.31 0.28
C PRO A 85 -15.27 -1.15 -0.79
N ASP A 86 -16.03 -0.04 -0.74
CA ASP A 86 -17.08 0.31 -1.68
C ASP A 86 -17.05 1.82 -1.98
N ASN A 87 -16.50 2.16 -3.15
CA ASN A 87 -16.41 3.55 -3.61
C ASN A 87 -17.78 4.19 -3.82
N LYS A 88 -18.78 3.42 -4.29
CA LYS A 88 -20.12 3.97 -4.55
C LYS A 88 -20.77 4.41 -3.25
N LYS A 89 -20.76 3.53 -2.25
CA LYS A 89 -21.26 3.86 -0.91
C LYS A 89 -20.50 5.04 -0.28
N ALA A 90 -19.18 5.10 -0.48
CA ALA A 90 -18.39 6.22 0.03
C ALA A 90 -18.80 7.57 -0.57
N LEU A 91 -19.04 7.60 -1.89
CA LEU A 91 -19.51 8.79 -2.59
C LEU A 91 -20.95 9.15 -2.18
N GLU A 92 -21.84 8.18 -1.97
CA GLU A 92 -23.19 8.43 -1.45
C GLU A 92 -23.17 9.09 -0.06
N VAL A 93 -22.33 8.57 0.85
CA VAL A 93 -22.16 9.16 2.19
C VAL A 93 -21.57 10.57 2.09
N ALA A 94 -20.58 10.80 1.24
CA ALA A 94 -20.01 12.12 1.02
C ALA A 94 -21.02 13.11 0.43
N SER A 95 -21.81 12.67 -0.55
CA SER A 95 -22.90 13.46 -1.15
C SER A 95 -23.95 13.86 -0.11
N ALA A 96 -24.36 12.94 0.76
CA ALA A 96 -25.29 13.26 1.83
C ALA A 96 -24.68 14.23 2.86
N LYS A 97 -23.43 13.98 3.29
CA LYS A 97 -22.74 14.76 4.34
C LYS A 97 -22.37 16.17 3.89
N TYR A 98 -21.99 16.35 2.63
CA TYR A 98 -21.45 17.62 2.11
C TYR A 98 -22.30 18.22 0.97
N ASN A 99 -23.58 17.87 0.91
CA ASN A 99 -24.49 18.22 -0.18
C ASN A 99 -24.45 19.71 -0.55
N SER A 100 -24.48 20.60 0.44
CA SER A 100 -24.49 22.06 0.21
C SER A 100 -23.26 22.52 -0.55
N PHE A 101 -22.07 22.06 -0.15
CA PHE A 101 -20.82 22.46 -0.80
C PHE A 101 -20.64 21.80 -2.17
N LEU A 102 -21.02 20.52 -2.31
CA LEU A 102 -20.99 19.81 -3.59
C LEU A 102 -21.93 20.47 -4.60
N THR A 103 -23.08 20.98 -4.15
CA THR A 103 -24.00 21.75 -5.01
C THR A 103 -23.39 23.07 -5.48
N LEU A 104 -22.66 23.79 -4.60
CA LEU A 104 -21.93 25.02 -4.99
C LEU A 104 -20.85 24.73 -6.03
N LEU A 105 -20.05 23.68 -5.82
CA LEU A 105 -19.05 23.21 -6.79
C LEU A 105 -19.70 22.85 -8.13
N ALA A 106 -20.76 22.03 -8.09
CA ALA A 106 -21.48 21.59 -9.27
C ALA A 106 -22.00 22.77 -10.09
N LYS A 107 -22.58 23.77 -9.42
CA LYS A 107 -23.06 24.99 -10.06
C LYS A 107 -21.93 25.82 -10.67
N LYS A 108 -20.85 26.06 -9.92
CA LYS A 108 -19.74 26.91 -10.38
C LYS A 108 -19.00 26.33 -11.58
N TYR A 109 -18.81 25.01 -11.61
CA TYR A 109 -18.04 24.33 -12.65
C TYR A 109 -18.91 23.53 -13.64
N HIS A 110 -20.24 23.72 -13.62
CA HIS A 110 -21.19 23.03 -14.48
C HIS A 110 -21.05 21.50 -14.45
N LEU A 111 -20.84 20.93 -13.26
CA LEU A 111 -20.70 19.49 -13.07
C LEU A 111 -22.07 18.85 -12.81
N ASN A 112 -22.23 17.61 -13.27
CA ASN A 112 -23.32 16.74 -12.84
C ASN A 112 -23.19 16.41 -11.34
N PRO A 113 -24.28 15.99 -10.66
CA PRO A 113 -24.21 15.51 -9.27
C PRO A 113 -23.12 14.44 -9.08
N LEU A 114 -22.41 14.49 -7.95
CA LEU A 114 -21.29 13.61 -7.67
C LEU A 114 -21.68 12.12 -7.79
N SER A 115 -20.94 11.38 -8.60
CA SER A 115 -21.14 9.98 -8.90
C SER A 115 -19.82 9.25 -9.18
N LEU A 116 -19.86 7.93 -9.32
CA LEU A 116 -18.67 7.12 -9.62
C LEU A 116 -18.07 7.45 -11.00
N GLU A 117 -18.88 7.94 -11.93
CA GLU A 117 -18.48 8.29 -13.29
C GLU A 117 -17.79 9.66 -13.37
N ASN A 118 -18.03 10.56 -12.41
CA ASN A 118 -17.58 11.96 -12.50
C ASN A 118 -16.76 12.46 -11.30
N TYR A 119 -16.50 11.62 -10.29
CA TYR A 119 -15.78 12.02 -9.07
C TYR A 119 -14.39 12.63 -9.35
N LYS A 120 -13.72 12.19 -10.43
CA LYS A 120 -12.43 12.75 -10.87
C LYS A 120 -12.55 14.21 -11.32
N SER A 121 -13.67 14.60 -11.92
CA SER A 121 -13.93 16.00 -12.31
C SER A 121 -14.03 16.90 -11.08
N TYR A 122 -14.72 16.44 -10.02
CA TYR A 122 -14.74 17.14 -8.73
C TYR A 122 -13.35 17.26 -8.11
N LYS A 123 -12.56 16.19 -8.17
CA LYS A 123 -11.18 16.20 -7.63
C LYS A 123 -10.31 17.20 -8.39
N SER A 124 -10.42 17.23 -9.71
CA SER A 124 -9.66 18.13 -10.59
C SER A 124 -9.95 19.60 -10.29
N VAL A 125 -11.22 19.99 -10.16
CA VAL A 125 -11.58 21.40 -9.84
C VAL A 125 -11.19 21.81 -8.42
N LEU A 126 -11.05 20.85 -7.50
CA LEU A 126 -10.61 21.09 -6.13
C LEU A 126 -9.08 21.17 -5.99
N GLN A 127 -8.33 20.54 -6.88
CA GLN A 127 -6.86 20.45 -6.79
C GLN A 127 -6.16 21.81 -6.65
N PRO A 128 -6.53 22.88 -7.39
CA PRO A 128 -5.89 24.19 -7.23
C PRO A 128 -6.03 24.75 -5.80
N TYR A 129 -7.07 24.36 -5.07
CA TYR A 129 -7.40 24.89 -3.75
C TYR A 129 -6.79 24.10 -2.60
N LEU A 130 -5.92 23.13 -2.89
CA LEU A 130 -5.09 22.48 -1.87
C LEU A 130 -4.01 23.42 -1.33
N ALA A 131 -3.42 24.23 -2.21
CA ALA A 131 -2.35 25.18 -1.89
C ALA A 131 -2.78 26.65 -2.05
N ALA A 132 -3.98 26.91 -2.54
CA ALA A 132 -4.53 28.26 -2.70
C ALA A 132 -5.80 28.46 -1.86
N SER A 133 -6.20 29.72 -1.70
CA SER A 133 -7.47 30.07 -1.06
C SER A 133 -8.65 29.62 -1.91
N LEU A 134 -9.71 29.18 -1.23
CA LEU A 134 -10.96 28.84 -1.89
C LEU A 134 -11.69 30.13 -2.33
N PRO A 135 -12.28 30.18 -3.53
CA PRO A 135 -13.10 31.31 -3.98
C PRO A 135 -14.23 31.67 -3.00
N SER A 136 -14.56 32.96 -2.89
CA SER A 136 -15.61 33.46 -2.00
C SER A 136 -17.00 32.90 -2.34
N ASP A 137 -17.29 32.69 -3.63
CA ASP A 137 -18.53 32.07 -4.11
C ASP A 137 -18.62 30.55 -3.86
N LEU A 138 -17.51 29.94 -3.42
CA LEU A 138 -17.47 28.59 -2.83
C LEU A 138 -17.45 28.64 -1.30
N GLY A 139 -17.64 29.80 -0.68
CA GLY A 139 -17.66 30.00 0.77
C GLY A 139 -16.30 30.33 1.40
N GLY A 140 -15.24 30.47 0.60
CA GLY A 140 -13.92 30.86 1.09
C GLY A 140 -13.42 29.99 2.25
N ASP A 141 -12.86 30.62 3.27
CA ASP A 141 -12.27 29.94 4.43
C ASP A 141 -13.28 29.07 5.20
N SER A 142 -14.56 29.45 5.22
CA SER A 142 -15.59 28.67 5.93
C SER A 142 -15.76 27.26 5.37
N ASN A 143 -15.52 27.07 4.07
CA ASN A 143 -15.60 25.78 3.39
C ASN A 143 -14.23 25.15 3.11
N ARG A 144 -13.12 25.76 3.53
CA ARG A 144 -11.76 25.24 3.26
C ARG A 144 -11.55 23.83 3.83
N ASN A 145 -12.01 23.59 5.06
CA ASN A 145 -11.93 22.26 5.66
C ASN A 145 -12.82 21.24 4.94
N ILE A 146 -14.01 21.65 4.49
CA ILE A 146 -14.94 20.77 3.74
C ILE A 146 -14.33 20.39 2.40
N SER A 147 -13.75 21.37 1.68
CA SER A 147 -13.01 21.16 0.44
C SER A 147 -11.91 20.10 0.61
N GLY A 148 -11.08 20.22 1.65
CA GLY A 148 -10.02 19.25 1.95
C GLY A 148 -10.55 17.84 2.27
N LYS A 149 -11.67 17.74 3.01
CA LYS A 149 -12.32 16.46 3.32
C LYS A 149 -12.86 15.78 2.07
N ILE A 150 -13.53 16.53 1.20
CA ILE A 150 -14.03 15.99 -0.08
C ILE A 150 -12.87 15.55 -0.96
N TYR A 151 -11.84 16.38 -1.13
CA TYR A 151 -10.67 16.01 -1.91
C TYR A 151 -10.02 14.70 -1.40
N SER A 152 -9.95 14.54 -0.08
CA SER A 152 -9.43 13.32 0.56
C SER A 152 -10.30 12.10 0.26
N THR A 153 -11.63 12.22 0.36
CA THR A 153 -12.57 11.15 -0.04
C THR A 153 -12.39 10.76 -1.50
N LEU A 154 -12.35 11.73 -2.41
CA LEU A 154 -12.18 11.48 -3.85
C LEU A 154 -10.82 10.80 -4.14
N SER A 155 -9.79 11.14 -3.38
CA SER A 155 -8.48 10.49 -3.49
C SER A 155 -8.48 9.04 -3.02
N LEU A 156 -9.20 8.72 -1.94
CA LEU A 156 -9.40 7.33 -1.49
C LEU A 156 -10.19 6.49 -2.50
N CYS A 157 -11.13 7.09 -3.24
CA CYS A 157 -11.80 6.40 -4.35
C CYS A 157 -10.82 6.05 -5.47
N GLU A 158 -9.94 6.98 -5.86
CA GLU A 158 -8.92 6.76 -6.88
C GLU A 158 -7.87 5.71 -6.46
N ASN A 159 -7.58 5.61 -5.16
CA ASN A 159 -6.68 4.57 -4.65
C ASN A 159 -7.18 3.15 -4.96
N SER A 160 -8.50 2.91 -5.01
CA SER A 160 -9.05 1.62 -5.43
C SER A 160 -8.67 1.28 -6.87
N GLU A 161 -8.63 2.26 -7.77
CA GLU A 161 -8.20 2.08 -9.16
C GLU A 161 -6.70 1.81 -9.26
N LYS A 162 -5.87 2.61 -8.56
CA LYS A 162 -4.41 2.40 -8.47
C LYS A 162 -4.04 1.03 -7.90
N ASN A 163 -4.81 0.57 -6.90
CA ASN A 163 -4.66 -0.76 -6.34
C ASN A 163 -4.89 -1.86 -7.39
N ASN A 164 -5.91 -1.70 -8.25
CA ASN A 164 -6.17 -2.64 -9.34
C ASN A 164 -5.05 -2.63 -10.38
N GLU A 165 -4.50 -1.46 -10.73
CA GLU A 165 -3.34 -1.35 -11.63
C GLU A 165 -2.11 -2.07 -11.06
N CYS A 166 -1.80 -1.83 -9.78
CA CYS A 166 -0.71 -2.49 -9.08
C CYS A 166 -0.87 -4.02 -9.07
N LEU A 167 -2.09 -4.50 -8.77
CA LEU A 167 -2.39 -5.94 -8.76
C LEU A 167 -2.27 -6.56 -10.15
N ASN A 168 -2.78 -5.89 -11.18
CA ASN A 168 -2.68 -6.36 -12.56
C ASN A 168 -1.22 -6.45 -12.99
N MET A 169 -0.37 -5.48 -12.61
CA MET A 169 1.06 -5.54 -12.88
C MET A 169 1.73 -6.71 -12.14
N ALA A 170 1.44 -6.91 -10.85
CA ALA A 170 1.96 -8.04 -10.08
C ALA A 170 1.57 -9.40 -10.69
N MET A 171 0.32 -9.56 -11.13
CA MET A 171 -0.16 -10.77 -11.81
C MET A 171 0.55 -10.99 -13.16
N LYS A 172 0.75 -9.92 -13.94
CA LYS A 172 1.51 -9.95 -15.19
C LYS A 172 2.95 -10.40 -14.95
N MET A 173 3.62 -9.85 -13.95
CA MET A 173 4.99 -10.22 -13.60
C MET A 173 5.09 -11.69 -13.15
N ASN A 174 4.14 -12.18 -12.35
CA ASN A 174 4.07 -13.60 -12.00
C ASN A 174 3.88 -14.50 -13.23
N THR A 175 3.11 -14.04 -14.21
CA THR A 175 2.92 -14.77 -15.47
C THR A 175 4.20 -14.83 -16.28
N GLN A 176 4.94 -13.71 -16.38
CA GLN A 176 6.24 -13.66 -17.04
C GLN A 176 7.26 -14.59 -16.35
N LEU A 177 7.30 -14.58 -15.02
CA LEU A 177 8.19 -15.44 -14.24
C LEU A 177 7.93 -16.93 -14.53
N LYS A 178 6.66 -17.34 -14.60
CA LYS A 178 6.25 -18.71 -14.98
C LYS A 178 6.67 -19.11 -16.39
N GLN A 179 6.88 -18.12 -17.27
CA GLN A 179 7.37 -18.31 -18.64
C GLN A 179 8.92 -18.27 -18.72
N GLY A 180 9.62 -18.18 -17.60
CA GLY A 180 11.08 -18.04 -17.55
C GLY A 180 11.59 -16.63 -17.90
N ILE A 181 10.69 -15.65 -17.99
CA ILE A 181 11.02 -14.23 -18.18
C ILE A 181 11.07 -13.60 -16.79
N TYR A 182 12.23 -13.11 -16.39
CA TYR A 182 12.40 -12.45 -15.10
C TYR A 182 12.17 -10.94 -15.30
N PRO A 183 11.05 -10.35 -14.80
CA PRO A 183 10.80 -8.92 -14.93
C PRO A 183 11.58 -8.13 -13.88
N LYS A 184 11.94 -6.88 -14.18
CA LYS A 184 12.54 -5.97 -13.20
C LYS A 184 11.51 -5.52 -12.18
N ILE A 185 11.90 -5.46 -10.90
CA ILE A 185 11.01 -5.04 -9.81
C ILE A 185 10.52 -3.59 -10.00
N SER A 186 11.36 -2.71 -10.56
CA SER A 186 10.99 -1.33 -10.91
C SER A 186 9.71 -1.20 -11.76
N MET A 187 9.33 -2.21 -12.53
CA MET A 187 8.06 -2.23 -13.29
C MET A 187 6.82 -2.19 -12.40
N LEU A 188 6.91 -2.73 -11.17
CA LEU A 188 5.82 -2.73 -10.19
C LEU A 188 5.86 -1.47 -9.30
N VAL A 189 7.06 -1.03 -8.95
CA VAL A 189 7.33 0.06 -8.00
C VAL A 189 6.60 1.36 -8.38
N GLN A 190 6.47 1.66 -9.68
CA GLN A 190 5.69 2.81 -10.17
C GLN A 190 4.19 2.81 -9.81
N TYR A 191 3.64 1.66 -9.43
CA TYR A 191 2.23 1.54 -9.02
C TYR A 191 2.06 1.39 -7.51
N MET A 192 3.15 1.41 -6.73
CA MET A 192 3.12 1.14 -5.30
C MET A 192 3.13 2.41 -4.46
N PRO A 193 2.53 2.39 -3.26
CA PRO A 193 2.63 3.49 -2.30
C PRO A 193 4.09 3.86 -2.01
N TYR A 194 4.39 5.16 -1.94
CA TYR A 194 5.76 5.67 -1.76
C TYR A 194 6.44 5.17 -0.47
N ASP A 195 5.65 4.86 0.55
CA ASP A 195 6.07 4.33 1.85
C ASP A 195 6.21 2.80 1.86
N SER A 196 5.94 2.13 0.74
CA SER A 196 6.15 0.69 0.61
C SER A 196 7.64 0.36 0.76
N PRO A 197 8.00 -0.67 1.56
CA PRO A 197 9.39 -1.08 1.71
C PRO A 197 10.14 -1.25 0.39
N VAL A 198 9.54 -1.90 -0.62
CA VAL A 198 10.20 -2.07 -1.92
C VAL A 198 10.47 -0.75 -2.65
N VAL A 199 9.64 0.27 -2.44
CA VAL A 199 9.81 1.60 -3.07
C VAL A 199 10.93 2.38 -2.40
N LEU A 200 11.02 2.33 -1.06
CA LEU A 200 12.08 3.01 -0.30
C LEU A 200 13.49 2.51 -0.67
N HIS A 201 13.61 1.27 -1.14
CA HIS A 201 14.88 0.70 -1.59
C HIS A 201 15.17 0.98 -3.08
N CYS A 202 14.26 1.64 -3.82
CA CYS A 202 14.40 1.95 -5.24
C CYS A 202 14.69 3.46 -5.47
N PRO A 203 15.96 3.92 -5.54
CA PRO A 203 16.27 5.36 -5.44
C PRO A 203 15.86 6.24 -6.63
N HIS A 204 15.19 5.74 -7.66
CA HIS A 204 14.92 6.50 -8.89
C HIS A 204 13.50 6.32 -9.46
N ASN A 205 12.48 6.27 -8.59
CA ASN A 205 11.11 6.35 -9.09
C ASN A 205 10.72 7.82 -9.34
N HIS A 206 11.19 8.37 -10.47
CA HIS A 206 10.85 9.72 -10.95
C HIS A 206 9.34 9.95 -11.10
N THR A 207 8.54 8.88 -11.13
CA THR A 207 7.08 8.89 -11.25
C THR A 207 6.33 9.19 -9.94
N ASN A 208 6.98 9.08 -8.77
CA ASN A 208 6.34 9.37 -7.47
C ASN A 208 6.63 10.79 -6.95
N GLY A 209 7.12 11.70 -7.80
CA GLY A 209 7.33 13.09 -7.42
C GLY A 209 8.38 13.28 -6.32
N GLY A 210 9.42 12.45 -6.33
CA GLY A 210 10.60 12.60 -5.47
C GLY A 210 11.30 13.93 -5.72
N LEU A 211 10.78 14.99 -5.11
CA LEU A 211 11.56 16.15 -4.71
C LEU A 211 12.33 15.72 -3.46
N LEU A 212 13.62 15.41 -3.65
CA LEU A 212 14.61 15.75 -2.62
C LEU A 212 14.72 17.28 -2.56
#